data_AF-M1BIU4-F1
#
_entry.id   AF-M1BIU4-F1
#
_cell.length_a   1.000
_cell.length_b   1.000
_cell.length_c   1.000
_cell.angle_alpha   90.00
_cell.angle_beta   90.00
_cell.angle_gamma   90.00
#
_symmetry.space_group_name_H-M   'P 1'
#
loop_
_entity.id
_entity.type
_entity.pdbx_description
1 polymer ?
#
loop_
_entity_poly.entity_id
_entity_poly.type
_entity_poly.pdbx_seq_one_letter_code
_entity_poly.pdbx_strand_id
1 'polypeptide(L)'
;MESRHVHLLLLSYMFCVLILTRAADNIRRDEPLRDGETIVSSGGNFELGFFSPTPTSSKRYLGIWFNKVSVQTVVWVANRDTPLNDKNGMLNFTTQGNLTLVNGSGSVVWSSNTTRGGVQNPIAQLLDSGNLVVREDASENSNYVWQSFDYPGDTALPGVKIGIDLKTGFRRFLWSWKSRNDPSNGQYSFIFDPNGFPQPFLMNGSIQRFRGGAWNGQSFANSPSLLPSPSYKYIFASDPDQVYFTYELIDTSAIARVVMQLHGFLELSTWNNLTQNWDNFGSAPADNCDIYSQCNAYGLCNSGNSPICSCLDKFEPKDPTEWVRGNWSGGCVRKTPVLNCQKEVKFLKYSGIKLPDTRFSWYGRGVTLNSCEELCLRNCSCVAYAKLDTTGTNEDCLLWFDELMDIREFGSSGQDIYIKLDSSETEISTGNSSKEILKKLRISLPLAALSLLSVLCLILYIRHTKNKKKKEEENQNQQRFSEGSSEMLYINKSKNDDLDLPLFDFATILEATNNLSLSNKLGEGGFGPVYKGALKDGQEIAVKRLSRYSAQGTDEFKNEVIFIAKLQHRNLVKLLGCCIQAEEKMLVYEYMPNNSLDWFLFGWFSLLSTLNTFGYL
;
A
#
# COMPACT_ATOMS: atom_id res chain seq x y z
N MET A 1 -10.32 62.33 -38.62
CA MET A 1 -9.60 61.24 -37.92
C MET A 1 -10.47 60.57 -36.85
N GLU A 2 -11.44 61.26 -36.24
CA GLU A 2 -12.25 60.73 -35.14
C GLU A 2 -13.22 59.59 -35.52
N SER A 3 -13.84 59.64 -36.70
CA SER A 3 -14.80 58.60 -37.13
C SER A 3 -14.18 57.19 -37.29
N ARG A 4 -12.89 57.09 -37.68
CA ARG A 4 -12.20 55.79 -37.79
C ARG A 4 -11.89 55.15 -36.44
N HIS A 5 -11.67 55.96 -35.40
CA HIS A 5 -11.38 55.44 -34.05
C HIS A 5 -12.65 54.92 -33.37
N VAL A 6 -13.80 55.57 -33.60
CA VAL A 6 -15.10 55.10 -33.12
C VAL A 6 -15.47 53.76 -33.75
N HIS A 7 -15.24 53.58 -35.06
CA HIS A 7 -15.47 52.28 -35.71
C HIS A 7 -14.53 51.17 -35.22
N LEU A 8 -13.26 51.47 -34.93
CA LEU A 8 -12.34 50.48 -34.35
C LEU A 8 -12.72 50.08 -32.93
N LEU A 9 -13.20 51.03 -32.11
CA LEU A 9 -13.68 50.76 -30.75
C LEU A 9 -14.99 49.97 -30.75
N LEU A 10 -15.91 50.25 -31.69
CA LEU A 10 -17.13 49.46 -31.88
C LEU A 10 -16.82 48.05 -32.38
N LEU A 11 -15.86 47.90 -33.29
CA LEU A 11 -15.40 46.59 -33.77
C LEU A 11 -14.68 45.81 -32.67
N SER A 12 -13.84 46.44 -31.83
CA SER A 12 -13.21 45.75 -30.70
C SER A 12 -14.19 45.45 -29.57
N TYR A 13 -15.20 46.29 -29.35
CA TYR A 13 -16.30 46.01 -28.43
C TYR A 13 -17.18 44.86 -28.94
N MET A 14 -17.54 44.83 -30.22
CA MET A 14 -18.24 43.70 -30.84
C MET A 14 -17.40 42.41 -30.82
N PHE A 15 -16.08 42.51 -31.02
CA PHE A 15 -15.16 41.36 -30.90
C PHE A 15 -15.02 40.90 -29.44
N CYS A 16 -15.03 41.81 -28.46
CA CYS A 16 -15.07 41.48 -27.03
C CYS A 16 -16.41 40.88 -26.59
N VAL A 17 -17.54 41.32 -27.16
CA VAL A 17 -18.87 40.75 -26.92
C VAL A 17 -18.98 39.35 -27.55
N LEU A 18 -18.36 39.12 -28.70
CA LEU A 18 -18.22 37.79 -29.31
C LEU A 18 -17.28 36.85 -28.53
N ILE A 19 -16.37 37.39 -27.70
CA ILE A 19 -15.46 36.60 -26.84
C ILE A 19 -16.09 36.28 -25.46
N LEU A 20 -17.29 36.81 -25.16
CA LEU A 20 -18.00 36.57 -23.89
C LEU A 20 -19.33 35.83 -24.04
N THR A 21 -19.58 35.13 -25.14
CA THR A 21 -20.59 34.07 -25.12
C THR A 21 -19.99 32.89 -24.35
N ARG A 22 -20.19 32.87 -23.02
CA ARG A 22 -20.04 31.61 -22.29
C ARG A 22 -20.95 30.60 -22.98
N ALA A 23 -20.40 29.46 -23.40
CA ALA A 23 -21.23 28.35 -23.86
C ALA A 23 -22.29 28.10 -22.78
N ALA A 24 -23.55 27.96 -23.20
CA ALA A 24 -24.64 27.67 -22.28
C ALA A 24 -24.29 26.41 -21.48
N ASP A 25 -24.71 26.34 -20.22
CA ASP A 25 -24.54 25.15 -19.37
C ASP A 25 -25.74 24.21 -19.46
N ASN A 26 -26.75 24.57 -20.26
CA ASN A 26 -28.01 23.87 -20.38
C ASN A 26 -28.44 23.65 -21.83
N ILE A 27 -29.23 22.60 -22.03
CA ILE A 27 -29.87 22.21 -23.28
C ILE A 27 -31.37 22.26 -23.03
N ARG A 28 -32.08 22.97 -23.90
CA ARG A 28 -33.54 23.12 -23.86
C ARG A 28 -34.18 22.29 -24.97
N ARG A 29 -35.51 22.14 -24.92
CA ARG A 29 -36.25 21.33 -25.90
C ARG A 29 -36.14 21.89 -27.33
N ASP A 30 -36.13 23.21 -27.44
CA ASP A 30 -36.06 23.99 -28.69
C ASP A 30 -34.62 24.24 -29.17
N GLU A 31 -33.62 23.95 -28.33
CA GLU A 31 -32.21 24.17 -28.59
C GLU A 31 -31.43 22.85 -28.48
N PRO A 32 -31.58 21.92 -29.45
CA PRO A 32 -30.90 20.64 -29.41
C PRO A 32 -29.39 20.80 -29.65
N LEU A 33 -28.58 19.98 -29.00
CA LEU A 33 -27.13 19.98 -29.18
C LEU A 33 -26.74 19.06 -30.35
N ARG A 34 -26.10 19.62 -31.38
CA ARG A 34 -25.63 18.88 -32.55
C ARG A 34 -24.14 18.59 -32.48
N ASP A 35 -23.70 17.61 -33.27
CA ASP A 35 -22.27 17.35 -33.43
C ASP A 35 -21.53 18.59 -33.94
N GLY A 36 -20.46 18.99 -33.23
CA GLY A 36 -19.70 20.22 -33.45
C GLY A 36 -20.01 21.33 -32.46
N GLU A 37 -21.13 21.23 -31.74
CA GLU A 37 -21.51 22.12 -30.65
C GLU A 37 -21.16 21.50 -29.29
N THR A 38 -20.96 22.36 -28.28
CA THR A 38 -20.69 21.94 -26.90
C THR A 38 -21.42 22.83 -25.90
N ILE A 39 -21.65 22.29 -24.70
CA ILE A 39 -22.05 23.06 -23.51
C ILE A 39 -20.94 22.97 -22.47
N VAL A 40 -20.77 24.03 -21.68
CA VAL A 40 -19.71 24.13 -20.67
C VAL A 40 -20.36 24.41 -19.32
N SER A 41 -19.88 23.73 -18.26
CA SER A 41 -20.36 23.98 -16.91
C SER A 41 -20.13 25.43 -16.50
N SER A 42 -20.94 25.97 -15.59
CA SER A 42 -20.95 27.42 -15.28
C SER A 42 -19.60 27.98 -14.79
N GLY A 43 -18.80 27.20 -14.06
CA GLY A 43 -17.43 27.49 -13.62
C GLY A 43 -16.34 27.06 -14.60
N GLY A 44 -16.72 26.53 -15.76
CA GLY A 44 -15.82 26.15 -16.84
C GLY A 44 -14.99 24.90 -16.56
N ASN A 45 -15.41 24.04 -15.63
CA ASN A 45 -14.65 22.86 -15.20
C ASN A 45 -14.84 21.68 -16.15
N PHE A 46 -16.05 21.51 -16.67
CA PHE A 46 -16.42 20.39 -17.53
C PHE A 46 -17.08 20.88 -18.82
N GLU A 47 -16.92 20.11 -19.88
CA GLU A 47 -17.54 20.35 -21.17
C GLU A 47 -18.21 19.04 -21.65
N LEU A 48 -19.40 19.17 -22.24
CA LEU A 48 -20.15 18.08 -22.86
C LEU A 48 -20.21 18.33 -24.37
N GLY A 49 -19.94 17.28 -25.14
CA GLY A 49 -20.09 17.33 -26.59
C GLY A 49 -19.78 16.01 -27.29
N PHE A 50 -19.66 16.09 -28.62
CA PHE A 50 -19.40 14.93 -29.47
C PHE A 50 -17.91 14.73 -29.73
N PHE A 51 -17.42 13.50 -29.55
CA PHE A 51 -16.02 13.16 -29.75
C PHE A 51 -15.83 11.82 -30.47
N SER A 52 -14.60 11.59 -30.93
CA SER A 52 -14.13 10.31 -31.45
C SER A 52 -12.91 9.89 -30.63
N PRO A 53 -12.80 8.64 -30.13
CA PRO A 53 -11.66 8.21 -29.33
C PRO A 53 -10.32 8.31 -30.05
N THR A 54 -10.34 8.23 -31.39
CA THR A 54 -9.16 8.45 -32.24
C THR A 54 -9.52 9.31 -33.45
N PRO A 55 -8.56 10.09 -33.99
CA PRO A 55 -8.79 10.92 -35.18
C PRO A 55 -9.22 10.13 -36.43
N THR A 56 -8.83 8.85 -36.52
CA THR A 56 -9.14 7.98 -37.66
C THR A 56 -10.47 7.26 -37.55
N SER A 57 -11.12 7.29 -36.38
CA SER A 57 -12.39 6.60 -36.16
C SER A 57 -13.56 7.42 -36.69
N SER A 58 -14.39 6.80 -37.54
CA SER A 58 -15.69 7.37 -37.95
C SER A 58 -16.75 7.29 -36.84
N LYS A 59 -16.54 6.46 -35.81
CA LYS A 59 -17.45 6.33 -34.68
C LYS A 59 -17.49 7.63 -33.86
N ARG A 60 -18.70 8.09 -33.53
CA ARG A 60 -18.96 9.27 -32.71
C ARG A 60 -19.69 8.89 -31.42
N TYR A 61 -19.31 9.58 -30.34
CA TYR A 61 -19.88 9.41 -29.02
C TYR A 61 -20.17 10.77 -28.41
N LEU A 62 -21.23 10.83 -27.60
CA LEU A 62 -21.50 11.96 -26.71
C LEU A 62 -20.80 11.69 -25.37
N GLY A 63 -20.00 12.64 -24.89
CA GLY A 63 -19.28 12.48 -23.63
C GLY A 63 -18.98 13.78 -22.92
N ILE A 64 -18.56 13.66 -21.67
CA ILE A 64 -18.15 14.76 -20.80
C ILE A 64 -16.63 14.64 -20.59
N TRP A 65 -15.91 15.76 -20.63
CA TRP A 65 -14.48 15.82 -20.31
C TRP A 65 -14.15 17.04 -19.45
N PHE A 66 -12.95 17.03 -18.86
CA PHE A 66 -12.41 18.20 -18.18
C PHE A 66 -12.07 19.30 -19.20
N ASN A 67 -12.65 20.49 -19.03
CA ASN A 67 -12.44 21.62 -19.94
C ASN A 67 -11.11 22.35 -19.67
N LYS A 68 -10.61 22.30 -18.42
CA LYS A 68 -9.35 22.96 -17.99
C LYS A 68 -8.10 22.07 -18.17
N VAL A 69 -8.27 20.82 -18.58
CA VAL A 69 -7.17 19.87 -18.78
C VAL A 69 -6.76 19.90 -20.24
N SER A 70 -5.48 20.12 -20.51
CA SER A 70 -4.95 20.30 -21.88
C SER A 70 -5.01 19.04 -22.74
N VAL A 71 -4.97 17.86 -22.11
CA VAL A 71 -5.13 16.56 -22.77
C VAL A 71 -6.59 16.12 -22.64
N GLN A 72 -7.26 15.89 -23.76
CA GLN A 72 -8.67 15.48 -23.77
C GLN A 72 -8.86 14.24 -22.89
N THR A 73 -9.53 14.43 -21.75
CA THR A 73 -9.75 13.40 -20.74
C THR A 73 -11.25 13.23 -20.53
N VAL A 74 -11.82 12.26 -21.23
CA VAL A 74 -13.25 11.92 -21.14
C VAL A 74 -13.52 11.19 -19.82
N VAL A 75 -14.55 11.62 -19.10
CA VAL A 75 -14.95 11.10 -17.78
C VAL A 75 -16.32 10.42 -17.79
N TRP A 76 -17.11 10.63 -18.85
CA TRP A 76 -18.41 9.99 -19.02
C TRP A 76 -18.77 9.90 -20.50
N VAL A 77 -19.47 8.82 -20.89
CA VAL A 77 -19.90 8.57 -22.28
C VAL A 77 -21.32 8.03 -22.28
N ALA A 78 -22.24 8.71 -22.96
CA ALA A 78 -23.66 8.33 -22.98
C ALA A 78 -23.89 7.03 -23.77
N ASN A 79 -23.48 7.02 -25.04
CA ASN A 79 -23.76 5.95 -26.00
C ASN A 79 -22.57 5.00 -26.16
N ARG A 80 -21.94 4.61 -25.04
CA ARG A 80 -20.68 3.85 -25.04
C ARG A 80 -20.76 2.51 -25.77
N ASP A 81 -21.91 1.83 -25.70
CA ASP A 81 -22.12 0.51 -26.33
C ASP A 81 -22.68 0.61 -27.76
N THR A 82 -23.27 1.75 -28.12
CA THR A 82 -23.91 1.98 -29.42
C THR A 82 -23.39 3.28 -30.05
N PRO A 83 -22.26 3.25 -30.77
CA PRO A 83 -21.70 4.43 -31.41
C PRO A 83 -22.60 4.98 -32.53
N LEU A 84 -22.49 6.27 -32.79
CA LEU A 84 -22.96 6.89 -34.03
C LEU A 84 -21.93 6.63 -35.14
N ASN A 85 -22.39 6.49 -36.39
CA ASN A 85 -21.53 6.15 -37.53
C ASN A 85 -21.08 7.37 -38.35
N ASP A 86 -21.63 8.55 -38.04
CA ASP A 86 -21.37 9.81 -38.73
C ASP A 86 -21.49 10.98 -37.75
N LYS A 87 -21.29 12.20 -38.26
CA LYS A 87 -21.42 13.46 -37.50
C LYS A 87 -22.84 14.05 -37.56
N ASN A 88 -23.86 13.25 -37.86
CA ASN A 88 -25.25 13.73 -37.91
C ASN A 88 -26.00 13.46 -36.59
N GLY A 89 -25.25 13.25 -35.50
CA GLY A 89 -25.79 13.05 -34.16
C GLY A 89 -26.42 14.31 -33.60
N MET A 90 -27.50 14.14 -32.84
CA MET A 90 -28.18 15.23 -32.15
C MET A 90 -28.72 14.75 -30.81
N LEU A 91 -28.43 15.50 -29.74
CA LEU A 91 -28.99 15.31 -28.41
C LEU A 91 -30.15 16.29 -28.21
N ASN A 92 -31.35 15.76 -27.95
CA ASN A 92 -32.56 16.57 -27.82
C ASN A 92 -33.55 15.95 -26.83
N PHE A 93 -34.63 16.69 -26.54
CA PHE A 93 -35.73 16.17 -25.75
C PHE A 93 -36.85 15.61 -26.63
N THR A 94 -37.40 14.48 -26.19
CA THR A 94 -38.68 13.97 -26.67
C THR A 94 -39.85 14.82 -26.16
N THR A 95 -41.03 14.65 -26.76
CA THR A 95 -42.27 15.32 -26.28
C THR A 95 -42.62 14.93 -24.84
N GLN A 96 -42.25 13.73 -24.41
CA GLN A 96 -42.45 13.21 -23.05
C GLN A 96 -41.42 13.74 -22.04
N GLY A 97 -40.38 14.44 -22.49
CA GLY A 97 -39.33 15.02 -21.66
C GLY A 97 -38.13 14.12 -21.38
N ASN A 98 -38.01 12.99 -22.08
CA ASN A 98 -36.80 12.17 -22.04
C ASN A 98 -35.70 12.81 -22.89
N LEU A 99 -34.47 12.84 -22.39
CA LEU A 99 -33.29 13.21 -23.16
C LEU A 99 -32.89 12.05 -24.06
N THR A 100 -32.70 12.30 -25.35
CA THR A 100 -32.42 11.28 -26.37
C THR A 100 -31.29 11.72 -27.29
N LEU A 101 -30.39 10.77 -27.58
CA LEU A 101 -29.41 10.90 -28.65
C LEU A 101 -29.96 10.21 -29.90
N VAL A 102 -30.10 10.95 -31.00
CA VAL A 102 -30.55 10.42 -32.29
C VAL A 102 -29.46 10.50 -33.35
N ASN A 103 -29.52 9.59 -34.32
CA ASN A 103 -28.66 9.62 -35.51
C ASN A 103 -29.26 10.49 -36.63
N GLY A 104 -28.56 10.59 -37.77
CA GLY A 104 -29.03 11.38 -38.92
C GLY A 104 -30.34 10.92 -39.56
N SER A 105 -30.78 9.67 -39.30
CA SER A 105 -32.08 9.17 -39.75
C SER A 105 -33.21 9.40 -38.73
N GLY A 106 -32.92 10.02 -37.59
CA GLY A 106 -33.87 10.22 -36.49
C GLY A 106 -34.09 9.00 -35.59
N SER A 107 -33.30 7.93 -35.75
CA SER A 107 -33.36 6.77 -34.86
C SER A 107 -32.69 7.07 -33.53
N VAL A 108 -33.35 6.70 -32.43
CA VAL A 108 -32.79 6.83 -31.08
C VAL A 108 -31.66 5.81 -30.88
N VAL A 109 -30.50 6.30 -30.48
CA VAL A 109 -29.29 5.52 -30.17
C VAL A 109 -29.10 5.36 -28.67
N TRP A 110 -29.51 6.37 -27.90
CA TRP A 110 -29.46 6.36 -26.43
C TRP A 110 -30.59 7.23 -25.86
N SER A 111 -31.06 6.91 -24.65
CA SER A 111 -32.04 7.72 -23.92
C SER A 111 -31.82 7.66 -22.41
N SER A 112 -32.16 8.75 -21.71
CA SER A 112 -32.23 8.80 -20.25
C SER A 112 -33.30 7.87 -19.64
N ASN A 113 -34.26 7.41 -20.46
CA ASN A 113 -35.35 6.50 -20.10
C ASN A 113 -36.05 6.88 -18.77
N THR A 114 -36.35 8.16 -18.61
CA THR A 114 -36.98 8.72 -17.40
C THR A 114 -38.39 8.15 -17.21
N THR A 115 -38.60 7.43 -16.09
CA THR A 115 -39.87 6.75 -15.77
C THR A 115 -40.95 7.69 -15.23
N ARG A 116 -40.57 8.89 -14.77
CA ARG A 116 -41.51 9.96 -14.40
C ARG A 116 -41.96 10.66 -15.68
N GLY A 117 -43.03 10.15 -16.30
CA GLY A 117 -43.66 10.83 -17.43
C GLY A 117 -44.18 12.21 -17.03
N GLY A 118 -44.01 13.22 -17.90
CA GLY A 118 -44.68 14.52 -17.77
C GLY A 118 -43.87 15.67 -17.20
N VAL A 119 -42.53 15.62 -17.29
CA VAL A 119 -41.66 16.75 -16.88
C VAL A 119 -42.00 17.98 -17.71
N GLN A 120 -42.54 19.03 -17.06
CA GLN A 120 -42.89 20.27 -17.73
C GLN A 120 -41.64 21.11 -17.97
N ASN A 121 -41.41 21.52 -19.22
CA ASN A 121 -40.23 22.31 -19.63
C ASN A 121 -38.91 21.71 -19.10
N PRO A 122 -38.56 20.48 -19.53
CA PRO A 122 -37.35 19.83 -19.08
C PRO A 122 -36.13 20.58 -19.61
N ILE A 123 -35.11 20.65 -18.76
CA ILE A 123 -33.79 21.12 -19.13
C ILE A 123 -32.76 20.05 -18.77
N ALA A 124 -31.73 19.90 -19.60
CA ALA A 124 -30.53 19.15 -19.25
C ALA A 124 -29.44 20.15 -18.90
N GLN A 125 -28.82 20.04 -17.72
CA GLN A 125 -27.82 20.99 -17.24
C GLN A 125 -26.54 20.26 -16.85
N LEU A 126 -25.39 20.77 -17.31
CA LEU A 126 -24.07 20.28 -16.90
C LEU A 126 -23.58 21.09 -15.68
N LEU A 127 -23.54 20.42 -14.52
CA LEU A 127 -23.10 21.04 -13.28
C LEU A 127 -21.56 21.12 -13.19
N ASP A 128 -21.05 22.00 -12.33
CA ASP A 128 -19.60 22.15 -12.08
C ASP A 128 -18.94 20.95 -11.40
N SER A 129 -19.74 20.01 -10.89
CA SER A 129 -19.28 18.70 -10.44
C SER A 129 -19.00 17.73 -11.61
N GLY A 130 -19.42 18.07 -12.83
CA GLY A 130 -19.40 17.19 -14.00
C GLY A 130 -20.66 16.33 -14.13
N ASN A 131 -21.63 16.47 -13.21
CA ASN A 131 -22.90 15.76 -13.30
C ASN A 131 -23.82 16.43 -14.31
N LEU A 132 -24.14 15.73 -15.41
CA LEU A 132 -25.23 16.10 -16.30
C LEU A 132 -26.55 15.64 -15.68
N VAL A 133 -27.47 16.58 -15.43
CA VAL A 133 -28.76 16.33 -14.78
C VAL A 133 -29.91 16.73 -15.69
N VAL A 134 -31.04 16.03 -15.56
CA VAL A 134 -32.32 16.45 -16.15
C VAL A 134 -33.25 16.87 -15.03
N ARG A 135 -33.84 18.07 -15.14
CA ARG A 135 -34.74 18.68 -14.15
C ARG A 135 -35.77 19.59 -14.81
N GLU A 136 -36.72 20.09 -14.02
CA GLU A 136 -37.67 21.12 -14.47
C GLU A 136 -37.06 22.52 -14.36
N ASP A 137 -37.30 23.37 -15.36
CA ASP A 137 -36.75 24.74 -15.41
C ASP A 137 -37.24 25.61 -14.23
N ALA A 138 -38.51 25.46 -13.85
CA ALA A 138 -39.20 26.31 -12.88
C ALA A 138 -38.81 26.08 -11.40
N SER A 139 -37.91 25.14 -11.10
CA SER A 139 -37.52 24.84 -9.73
C SER A 139 -36.04 24.50 -9.61
N GLU A 140 -35.25 25.46 -9.15
CA GLU A 140 -33.85 25.25 -8.76
C GLU A 140 -33.70 24.18 -7.65
N ASN A 141 -34.78 23.96 -6.88
CA ASN A 141 -34.86 22.94 -5.81
C ASN A 141 -35.56 21.64 -6.23
N SER A 142 -35.82 21.37 -7.52
CA SER A 142 -36.38 20.07 -7.93
C SER A 142 -35.37 18.93 -7.79
N ASN A 143 -35.86 17.79 -7.30
CA ASN A 143 -35.14 16.53 -7.41
C ASN A 143 -34.90 16.19 -8.89
N TYR A 144 -33.69 15.76 -9.22
CA TYR A 144 -33.34 15.34 -10.57
C TYR A 144 -34.20 14.15 -11.00
N VAL A 145 -34.73 14.20 -12.22
CA VAL A 145 -35.45 13.06 -12.80
C VAL A 145 -34.48 12.04 -13.39
N TRP A 146 -33.30 12.50 -13.78
CA TRP A 146 -32.18 11.68 -14.24
C TRP A 146 -30.86 12.41 -13.98
N GLN A 147 -29.79 11.65 -13.73
CA GLN A 147 -28.44 12.19 -13.59
C GLN A 147 -27.38 11.21 -14.10
N SER A 148 -26.33 11.74 -14.71
CA SER A 148 -25.19 10.96 -15.23
C SER A 148 -24.42 10.21 -14.13
N PHE A 149 -24.37 10.76 -12.91
CA PHE A 149 -23.68 10.14 -11.77
C PHE A 149 -24.31 8.81 -11.32
N ASP A 150 -25.55 8.51 -11.71
CA ASP A 150 -26.16 7.20 -11.50
C ASP A 150 -25.70 6.15 -12.52
N TYR A 151 -25.11 6.59 -13.64
CA TYR A 151 -24.66 5.74 -14.75
C TYR A 151 -23.19 6.03 -15.08
N PRO A 152 -22.26 5.82 -14.14
CA PRO A 152 -20.85 6.12 -14.38
C PRO A 152 -20.25 5.20 -15.45
N GLY A 153 -19.16 5.69 -16.08
CA GLY A 153 -18.42 4.96 -17.10
C GLY A 153 -17.30 4.11 -16.50
N ASP A 154 -16.08 4.37 -16.96
CA ASP A 154 -14.84 3.92 -16.31
C ASP A 154 -14.39 4.85 -15.19
N THR A 155 -14.90 6.08 -15.15
CA THR A 155 -14.45 7.12 -14.23
C THR A 155 -15.51 7.45 -13.16
N ALA A 156 -15.07 7.55 -11.91
CA ALA A 156 -15.79 8.19 -10.82
C ALA A 156 -15.14 9.54 -10.51
N LEU A 157 -15.92 10.61 -10.66
CA LEU A 157 -15.58 11.96 -10.18
C LEU A 157 -15.88 12.08 -8.68
N PRO A 158 -15.38 13.12 -7.99
CA PRO A 158 -15.75 13.38 -6.60
C PRO A 158 -17.27 13.47 -6.44
N GLY A 159 -17.82 12.79 -5.43
CA GLY A 159 -19.26 12.72 -5.18
C GLY A 159 -20.04 11.65 -5.96
N VAL A 160 -19.42 10.98 -6.96
CA VAL A 160 -20.05 9.82 -7.62
C VAL A 160 -20.24 8.70 -6.59
N LYS A 161 -21.43 8.10 -6.55
CA LYS A 161 -21.76 6.99 -5.64
C LYS A 161 -21.56 5.66 -6.36
N ILE A 162 -20.67 4.81 -5.84
CA ILE A 162 -20.55 3.41 -6.27
C ILE A 162 -21.21 2.55 -5.21
N GLY A 163 -22.21 1.77 -5.57
CA GLY A 163 -23.06 1.12 -4.58
C GLY A 163 -24.37 0.58 -5.12
N ILE A 164 -25.27 0.28 -4.20
CA ILE A 164 -26.60 -0.27 -4.46
C ILE A 164 -27.66 0.54 -3.74
N ASP A 165 -28.75 0.82 -4.47
CA ASP A 165 -30.02 1.25 -3.89
C ASP A 165 -30.81 -0.01 -3.50
N LEU A 166 -31.04 -0.20 -2.20
CA LEU A 166 -31.65 -1.41 -1.66
C LEU A 166 -33.16 -1.49 -1.94
N LYS A 167 -33.82 -0.35 -2.20
CA LYS A 167 -35.26 -0.29 -2.51
C LYS A 167 -35.56 -0.72 -3.94
N THR A 168 -34.75 -0.24 -4.89
CA THR A 168 -34.93 -0.49 -6.32
C THR A 168 -34.08 -1.63 -6.85
N GLY A 169 -33.04 -2.04 -6.10
CA GLY A 169 -32.02 -2.97 -6.54
C GLY A 169 -31.04 -2.36 -7.56
N PHE A 170 -31.12 -1.05 -7.84
CA PHE A 170 -30.28 -0.38 -8.82
C PHE A 170 -28.83 -0.33 -8.35
N ARG A 171 -27.89 -0.76 -9.20
CA ARG A 171 -26.47 -0.85 -8.87
C ARG A 171 -25.64 0.08 -9.75
N ARG A 172 -24.73 0.81 -9.12
CA ARG A 172 -23.77 1.71 -9.75
C ARG A 172 -22.40 1.07 -9.72
N PHE A 173 -21.79 0.89 -10.89
CA PHE A 173 -20.51 0.22 -11.09
C PHE A 173 -19.60 1.05 -11.97
N LEU A 174 -18.28 0.93 -11.77
CA LEU A 174 -17.33 1.36 -12.80
C LEU A 174 -17.02 0.19 -13.72
N TRP A 175 -16.91 0.47 -15.01
CA TRP A 175 -16.49 -0.50 -16.02
C TRP A 175 -15.37 0.09 -16.83
N SER A 176 -14.24 -0.62 -16.93
CA SER A 176 -13.16 -0.22 -17.83
C SER A 176 -13.71 -0.02 -19.23
N TRP A 177 -13.06 0.81 -20.03
CA TRP A 177 -13.25 0.74 -21.47
C TRP A 177 -12.83 -0.63 -21.99
N LYS A 178 -13.29 -1.01 -23.18
CA LYS A 178 -12.89 -2.25 -23.83
C LYS A 178 -11.50 -2.14 -24.44
N SER A 179 -11.17 -0.97 -24.97
CA SER A 179 -9.83 -0.62 -25.44
C SER A 179 -9.67 0.90 -25.47
N ARG A 180 -8.47 1.41 -25.80
CA ARG A 180 -8.23 2.86 -25.96
C ARG A 180 -9.14 3.52 -27.00
N ASN A 181 -9.66 2.75 -27.96
CA ASN A 181 -10.45 3.25 -29.08
C ASN A 181 -11.94 2.86 -28.99
N ASP A 182 -12.33 2.12 -27.94
CA ASP A 182 -13.67 1.55 -27.78
C ASP A 182 -14.13 1.73 -26.33
N PRO A 183 -14.99 2.72 -26.05
CA PRO A 183 -15.47 3.02 -24.71
C PRO A 183 -16.56 2.07 -24.20
N SER A 184 -17.01 1.09 -25.01
CA SER A 184 -17.94 0.06 -24.55
C SER A 184 -17.42 -0.69 -23.33
N ASN A 185 -18.30 -1.38 -22.62
CA ASN A 185 -17.91 -2.09 -21.39
C ASN A 185 -16.79 -3.10 -21.66
N GLY A 186 -15.68 -2.92 -20.94
CA GLY A 186 -14.53 -3.80 -20.96
C GLY A 186 -14.62 -4.96 -19.98
N GLN A 187 -13.48 -5.60 -19.74
CA GLN A 187 -13.37 -6.82 -18.94
C GLN A 187 -13.39 -6.57 -17.43
N TYR A 188 -12.97 -5.38 -16.98
CA TYR A 188 -12.79 -5.08 -15.57
C TYR A 188 -13.91 -4.19 -15.04
N SER A 189 -14.36 -4.46 -13.82
CA SER A 189 -15.35 -3.62 -13.15
C SER A 189 -15.04 -3.42 -11.68
N PHE A 190 -15.52 -2.29 -11.15
CA PHE A 190 -15.52 -2.03 -9.71
C PHE A 190 -16.95 -2.07 -9.22
N ILE A 191 -17.22 -2.97 -8.29
CA ILE A 191 -18.56 -3.24 -7.78
C ILE A 191 -18.60 -3.14 -6.27
N PHE A 192 -19.80 -2.96 -5.74
CA PHE A 192 -20.06 -3.07 -4.30
C PHE A 192 -20.89 -4.32 -4.06
N ASP A 193 -20.37 -5.26 -3.27
CA ASP A 193 -21.08 -6.49 -2.91
C ASP A 193 -21.85 -6.26 -1.59
N PRO A 194 -23.19 -6.41 -1.58
CA PRO A 194 -23.99 -6.25 -0.37
C PRO A 194 -24.10 -7.53 0.49
N ASN A 195 -23.53 -8.66 0.06
CA ASN A 195 -23.62 -9.92 0.82
C ASN A 195 -22.77 -9.86 2.10
N GLY A 196 -23.33 -10.37 3.20
CA GLY A 196 -22.70 -10.27 4.52
C GLY A 196 -22.47 -8.80 4.91
N PHE A 197 -21.27 -8.45 5.38
CA PHE A 197 -20.95 -7.03 5.54
C PHE A 197 -20.52 -6.42 4.19
N PRO A 198 -21.15 -5.32 3.74
CA PRO A 198 -20.89 -4.76 2.42
C PRO A 198 -19.45 -4.32 2.20
N GLN A 199 -18.89 -4.66 1.04
CA GLN A 199 -17.49 -4.36 0.69
C GLN A 199 -17.29 -4.21 -0.83
N PRO A 200 -16.31 -3.39 -1.26
CA PRO A 200 -16.02 -3.20 -2.67
C PRO A 200 -15.08 -4.27 -3.23
N PHE A 201 -15.28 -4.59 -4.51
CA PHE A 201 -14.46 -5.53 -5.27
C PHE A 201 -14.08 -4.97 -6.64
N LEU A 202 -12.84 -5.23 -7.07
CA LEU A 202 -12.45 -5.18 -8.47
C LEU A 202 -12.62 -6.58 -9.06
N MET A 203 -13.38 -6.67 -10.14
CA MET A 203 -13.69 -7.89 -10.85
C MET A 203 -12.95 -7.95 -12.19
N ASN A 204 -12.54 -9.15 -12.57
CA ASN A 204 -12.10 -9.51 -13.91
C ASN A 204 -13.14 -10.50 -14.48
N GLY A 205 -14.14 -9.98 -15.21
CA GLY A 205 -15.34 -10.73 -15.52
C GLY A 205 -16.03 -11.20 -14.23
N SER A 206 -16.04 -12.52 -13.99
CA SER A 206 -16.61 -13.13 -12.79
C SER A 206 -15.60 -13.41 -11.68
N ILE A 207 -14.30 -13.17 -11.91
CA ILE A 207 -13.21 -13.49 -10.98
C ILE A 207 -12.90 -12.26 -10.12
N GLN A 208 -12.86 -12.42 -8.79
CA GLN A 208 -12.41 -11.36 -7.88
C GLN A 208 -10.90 -11.17 -8.05
N ARG A 209 -10.47 -9.93 -8.33
CA ARG A 209 -9.06 -9.57 -8.47
C ARG A 209 -8.54 -8.76 -7.30
N PHE A 210 -9.38 -7.90 -6.72
CA PHE A 210 -9.08 -7.12 -5.53
C PHE A 210 -10.32 -7.00 -4.67
N ARG A 211 -10.10 -6.93 -3.35
CA ARG A 211 -11.13 -6.65 -2.35
C ARG A 211 -10.67 -5.49 -1.49
N GLY A 212 -11.46 -4.41 -1.42
CA GLY A 212 -11.14 -3.26 -0.58
C GLY A 212 -11.38 -3.50 0.92
N GLY A 213 -12.14 -4.55 1.25
CA GLY A 213 -12.42 -5.00 2.61
C GLY A 213 -13.53 -4.22 3.30
N ALA A 214 -13.72 -4.45 4.60
CA ALA A 214 -14.78 -3.82 5.37
C ALA A 214 -14.43 -2.37 5.74
N TRP A 215 -15.44 -1.51 5.83
CA TRP A 215 -15.29 -0.15 6.33
C TRP A 215 -15.01 -0.16 7.84
N ASN A 216 -13.89 0.41 8.27
CA ASN A 216 -13.46 0.37 9.67
C ASN A 216 -13.81 1.62 10.50
N GLY A 217 -14.67 2.49 9.96
CA GLY A 217 -15.02 3.80 10.53
C GLY A 217 -14.27 4.97 9.88
N GLN A 218 -13.12 4.72 9.26
CA GLN A 218 -12.27 5.76 8.67
C GLN A 218 -11.92 5.49 7.19
N SER A 219 -11.74 4.22 6.82
CA SER A 219 -11.36 3.79 5.48
C SER A 219 -11.86 2.36 5.21
N PHE A 220 -11.85 1.95 3.95
CA PHE A 220 -11.98 0.53 3.63
C PHE A 220 -10.66 -0.15 3.95
N ALA A 221 -10.74 -1.23 4.75
CA ALA A 221 -9.66 -1.98 5.38
C ALA A 221 -8.30 -1.70 4.75
N ASN A 222 -7.34 -1.21 5.55
CA ASN A 222 -6.04 -0.69 5.12
C ASN A 222 -5.58 -1.40 3.86
N SER A 223 -5.79 -0.83 2.69
CA SER A 223 -5.01 -1.09 1.49
C SER A 223 -4.33 0.25 1.31
N PRO A 224 -3.00 0.30 1.08
CA PRO A 224 -2.27 1.56 0.99
C PRO A 224 -2.94 2.56 0.03
N SER A 225 -3.64 2.03 -0.98
CA SER A 225 -4.36 2.75 -2.04
C SER A 225 -5.68 3.37 -1.63
N LEU A 226 -6.25 2.99 -0.48
CA LEU A 226 -7.55 3.47 0.03
C LEU A 226 -7.40 4.14 1.42
N LEU A 227 -6.17 4.48 1.82
CA LEU A 227 -5.94 5.29 3.01
C LEU A 227 -6.40 6.74 2.77
N PRO A 228 -6.98 7.41 3.79
CA PRO A 228 -7.32 8.82 3.71
C PRO A 228 -6.06 9.66 3.50
N SER A 229 -6.14 10.64 2.61
CA SER A 229 -5.08 11.62 2.37
C SER A 229 -5.51 13.01 2.86
N PRO A 230 -4.60 13.93 3.22
CA PRO A 230 -4.96 15.32 3.45
C PRO A 230 -5.70 15.98 2.28
N SER A 231 -5.62 15.40 1.07
CA SER A 231 -6.25 15.90 -0.14
C SER A 231 -7.66 15.36 -0.40
N TYR A 232 -8.05 14.22 0.19
CA TYR A 232 -9.36 13.61 -0.03
C TYR A 232 -9.81 12.75 1.15
N LYS A 233 -11.13 12.67 1.35
CA LYS A 233 -11.75 11.77 2.33
C LYS A 233 -12.70 10.80 1.63
N TYR A 234 -12.75 9.58 2.15
CA TYR A 234 -13.71 8.57 1.73
C TYR A 234 -14.97 8.65 2.58
N ILE A 235 -16.11 8.41 1.96
CA ILE A 235 -17.40 8.35 2.62
C ILE A 235 -18.04 7.02 2.30
N PHE A 236 -18.36 6.27 3.35
CA PHE A 236 -19.21 5.09 3.26
C PHE A 236 -20.54 5.39 3.93
N ALA A 237 -21.62 5.15 3.21
CA ALA A 237 -22.97 5.17 3.75
C ALA A 237 -23.56 3.77 3.65
N SER A 238 -24.13 3.31 4.76
CA SER A 238 -24.88 2.06 4.84
C SER A 238 -26.11 2.31 5.69
N ASP A 239 -27.23 2.54 5.02
CA ASP A 239 -28.53 2.75 5.63
C ASP A 239 -29.55 1.77 5.02
N PRO A 240 -30.79 1.69 5.55
CA PRO A 240 -31.81 0.78 5.02
C PRO A 240 -32.21 1.04 3.56
N ASP A 241 -31.89 2.21 3.01
CA ASP A 241 -32.29 2.63 1.67
C ASP A 241 -31.17 2.39 0.65
N GLN A 242 -29.92 2.65 1.01
CA GLN A 242 -28.77 2.57 0.12
C GLN A 242 -27.49 2.17 0.85
N VAL A 243 -26.61 1.49 0.11
CA VAL A 243 -25.23 1.22 0.52
C VAL A 243 -24.31 1.72 -0.58
N TYR A 244 -23.48 2.70 -0.27
CA TYR A 244 -22.57 3.25 -1.27
C TYR A 244 -21.26 3.75 -0.66
N PHE A 245 -20.29 3.82 -1.55
CA PHE A 245 -19.00 4.44 -1.36
C PHE A 245 -18.86 5.64 -2.30
N THR A 246 -18.27 6.71 -1.79
CA THR A 246 -17.88 7.88 -2.57
C THR A 246 -16.62 8.50 -1.97
N TYR A 247 -16.03 9.46 -2.67
CA TYR A 247 -14.92 10.24 -2.16
C TYR A 247 -15.17 11.73 -2.43
N GLU A 248 -14.66 12.56 -1.54
CA GLU A 248 -14.69 14.01 -1.64
C GLU A 248 -13.27 14.56 -1.55
N LEU A 249 -13.00 15.62 -2.30
CA LEU A 249 -11.75 16.36 -2.19
C LEU A 249 -11.84 17.34 -1.04
N ILE A 250 -10.77 17.44 -0.26
CA ILE A 250 -10.64 18.46 0.78
C ILE A 250 -10.29 19.80 0.12
N ASP A 251 -9.35 19.78 -0.82
CA ASP A 251 -9.08 20.91 -1.70
C ASP A 251 -9.93 20.78 -2.98
N THR A 252 -11.02 21.54 -3.02
CA THR A 252 -11.95 21.57 -4.17
C THR A 252 -11.36 22.22 -5.43
N SER A 253 -10.18 22.86 -5.34
CA SER A 253 -9.49 23.39 -6.52
C SER A 253 -8.69 22.32 -7.26
N ALA A 254 -8.40 21.20 -6.61
CA ALA A 254 -7.70 20.07 -7.22
C ALA A 254 -8.59 19.36 -8.25
N ILE A 255 -7.99 18.97 -9.37
CA ILE A 255 -8.64 18.14 -10.38
C ILE A 255 -8.21 16.69 -10.12
N ALA A 256 -9.18 15.84 -9.76
CA ALA A 256 -8.92 14.43 -9.47
C ALA A 256 -10.01 13.52 -10.03
N ARG A 257 -9.64 12.26 -10.28
CA ARG A 257 -10.55 11.23 -10.77
C ARG A 257 -10.12 9.85 -10.30
N VAL A 258 -11.09 8.97 -10.06
CA VAL A 258 -10.85 7.52 -9.91
C VAL A 258 -11.23 6.83 -11.21
N VAL A 259 -10.35 6.02 -11.78
CA VAL A 259 -10.53 5.40 -13.10
C VAL A 259 -10.33 3.89 -13.02
N MET A 260 -11.27 3.14 -13.59
CA MET A 260 -11.13 1.71 -13.84
C MET A 260 -10.32 1.50 -15.13
N GLN A 261 -9.03 1.25 -14.98
CA GLN A 261 -8.10 1.14 -16.10
C GLN A 261 -8.33 -0.13 -16.94
N LEU A 262 -7.95 -0.06 -18.22
CA LEU A 262 -7.99 -1.18 -19.18
C LEU A 262 -7.22 -2.42 -18.72
N HIS A 263 -6.23 -2.26 -17.84
CA HIS A 263 -5.36 -3.33 -17.34
C HIS A 263 -5.83 -3.89 -15.99
N GLY A 264 -7.00 -3.46 -15.51
CA GLY A 264 -7.63 -3.92 -14.27
C GLY A 264 -6.96 -3.39 -13.01
N PHE A 265 -6.68 -2.09 -13.01
CA PHE A 265 -6.29 -1.32 -11.84
C PHE A 265 -7.33 -0.22 -11.64
N LEU A 266 -7.74 0.00 -10.39
CA LEU A 266 -8.50 1.18 -10.01
C LEU A 266 -7.50 2.24 -9.55
N GLU A 267 -7.40 3.35 -10.29
CA GLU A 267 -6.38 4.38 -10.02
C GLU A 267 -7.03 5.69 -9.63
N LEU A 268 -6.57 6.28 -8.52
CA LEU A 268 -6.85 7.66 -8.17
C LEU A 268 -5.74 8.53 -8.76
N SER A 269 -6.09 9.40 -9.70
CA SER A 269 -5.14 10.31 -10.33
C SER A 269 -5.51 11.77 -10.07
N THR A 270 -4.50 12.61 -9.92
CA THR A 270 -4.62 14.07 -9.83
C THR A 270 -3.94 14.72 -11.04
N TRP A 271 -4.49 15.84 -11.49
CA TRP A 271 -3.91 16.57 -12.62
C TRP A 271 -2.80 17.50 -12.14
N ASN A 272 -1.62 17.37 -12.73
CA ASN A 272 -0.47 18.22 -12.44
C ASN A 272 -0.31 19.29 -13.52
N ASN A 273 -0.59 20.54 -13.15
CA ASN A 273 -0.49 21.67 -14.07
C ASN A 273 0.95 22.00 -14.51
N LEU A 274 1.98 21.57 -13.76
CA LEU A 274 3.38 21.82 -14.14
C LEU A 274 3.84 20.84 -15.21
N THR A 275 3.53 19.55 -15.04
CA THR A 275 3.94 18.48 -15.97
C THR A 275 2.94 18.27 -17.09
N GLN A 276 1.74 18.85 -16.99
CA GLN A 276 0.61 18.64 -17.91
C GLN A 276 0.27 17.15 -18.06
N ASN A 277 0.26 16.43 -16.93
CA ASN A 277 0.02 14.99 -16.89
C ASN A 277 -0.84 14.60 -15.68
N TRP A 278 -1.44 13.40 -15.77
CA TRP A 278 -2.10 12.74 -14.65
C TRP A 278 -1.07 12.01 -13.80
N ASP A 279 -0.91 12.46 -12.55
CA ASP A 279 -0.07 11.79 -11.56
C ASP A 279 -0.91 10.76 -10.81
N ASN A 280 -0.40 9.52 -10.71
CA ASN A 280 -1.06 8.46 -9.96
C ASN A 280 -0.77 8.62 -8.46
N PHE A 281 -1.83 8.80 -7.68
CA PHE A 281 -1.75 8.95 -6.22
C PHE A 281 -1.96 7.63 -5.48
N GLY A 282 -2.62 6.66 -6.11
CA GLY A 282 -2.88 5.35 -5.54
C GLY A 282 -3.56 4.41 -6.52
N SER A 283 -3.22 3.12 -6.46
CA SER A 283 -3.75 2.09 -7.35
C SER A 283 -4.19 0.85 -6.60
N ALA A 284 -5.35 0.28 -6.91
CA ALA A 284 -5.79 -0.99 -6.38
C ALA A 284 -5.90 -2.04 -7.50
N PRO A 285 -5.23 -3.21 -7.40
CA PRO A 285 -4.25 -3.61 -6.36
C PRO A 285 -2.98 -2.73 -6.34
N ALA A 286 -2.38 -2.51 -5.16
CA ALA A 286 -1.06 -1.85 -5.06
C ALA A 286 0.11 -2.81 -5.22
N ASP A 287 -0.04 -4.05 -4.75
CA ASP A 287 0.99 -5.08 -4.77
C ASP A 287 0.38 -6.48 -4.80
N ASN A 288 1.22 -7.50 -4.73
CA ASN A 288 0.79 -8.90 -4.82
C ASN A 288 -0.10 -9.36 -3.66
N CYS A 289 -0.03 -8.71 -2.47
CA CYS A 289 -0.88 -9.05 -1.34
C CYS A 289 -2.26 -8.37 -1.38
N ASP A 290 -2.47 -7.43 -2.31
CA ASP A 290 -3.79 -6.89 -2.64
C ASP A 290 -4.52 -7.74 -3.69
N ILE A 291 -3.82 -8.65 -4.37
CA ILE A 291 -4.46 -9.63 -5.25
C ILE A 291 -5.31 -10.55 -4.38
N TYR A 292 -6.59 -10.65 -4.72
CA TYR A 292 -7.57 -11.37 -3.93
C TYR A 292 -7.15 -12.83 -3.69
N SER A 293 -7.12 -13.22 -2.41
CA SER A 293 -6.84 -14.60 -1.98
C SER A 293 -5.45 -15.12 -2.34
N GLN A 294 -4.44 -14.25 -2.41
CA GLN A 294 -3.06 -14.64 -2.77
C GLN A 294 -2.49 -15.78 -1.90
N CYS A 295 -2.79 -15.80 -0.60
CA CYS A 295 -2.35 -16.85 0.34
C CYS A 295 -3.45 -17.86 0.72
N ASN A 296 -4.64 -17.73 0.11
CA ASN A 296 -5.79 -18.59 0.33
C ASN A 296 -6.23 -18.72 1.81
N ALA A 297 -7.03 -19.73 2.16
CA ALA A 297 -7.66 -19.92 3.46
C ALA A 297 -6.65 -19.93 4.61
N TYR A 298 -6.90 -19.12 5.63
CA TYR A 298 -6.07 -18.98 6.83
C TYR A 298 -4.59 -18.63 6.56
N GLY A 299 -4.27 -18.21 5.34
CA GLY A 299 -2.97 -17.69 4.94
C GLY A 299 -2.89 -16.18 5.15
N LEU A 300 -1.77 -15.71 5.68
CA LEU A 300 -1.43 -14.32 5.91
C LEU A 300 -0.44 -13.84 4.84
N CYS A 301 -0.83 -12.81 4.08
CA CYS A 301 0.05 -12.19 3.10
C CYS A 301 0.84 -11.02 3.70
N ASN A 302 2.14 -10.96 3.48
CA ASN A 302 3.00 -9.83 3.81
C ASN A 302 3.98 -9.59 2.65
N SER A 303 3.84 -8.44 1.98
CA SER A 303 4.64 -8.08 0.81
C SER A 303 6.11 -7.77 1.13
N GLY A 304 6.46 -7.56 2.39
CA GLY A 304 7.83 -7.39 2.86
C GLY A 304 8.56 -8.69 3.17
N ASN A 305 7.86 -9.82 3.21
CA ASN A 305 8.43 -11.13 3.51
C ASN A 305 8.78 -11.92 2.25
N SER A 306 9.71 -12.87 2.38
CA SER A 306 10.02 -13.87 1.35
C SER A 306 10.09 -15.25 2.03
N PRO A 307 9.10 -16.13 1.83
CA PRO A 307 7.92 -16.00 0.96
C PRO A 307 6.90 -14.97 1.46
N ILE A 308 6.08 -14.43 0.55
CA ILE A 308 5.03 -13.44 0.89
C ILE A 308 3.88 -14.05 1.70
N CYS A 309 3.70 -15.37 1.67
CA CYS A 309 2.64 -16.08 2.38
C CYS A 309 3.18 -16.89 3.55
N SER A 310 2.53 -16.74 4.69
CA SER A 310 2.68 -17.59 5.87
C SER A 310 1.31 -18.08 6.34
N CYS A 311 1.26 -19.13 7.17
CA CYS A 311 0.01 -19.48 7.85
C CYS A 311 -0.14 -18.65 9.13
N LEU A 312 -1.37 -18.34 9.51
CA LEU A 312 -1.66 -17.82 10.84
C LEU A 312 -1.09 -18.75 11.93
N ASP A 313 -0.73 -18.21 13.10
CA ASP A 313 -0.31 -19.05 14.24
C ASP A 313 -1.37 -20.13 14.52
N LYS A 314 -0.96 -21.33 14.93
CA LYS A 314 -1.84 -22.52 15.10
C LYS A 314 -2.44 -23.09 13.80
N PHE A 315 -2.09 -22.56 12.64
CA PHE A 315 -2.38 -23.16 11.33
C PHE A 315 -1.10 -23.66 10.67
N GLU A 316 -1.24 -24.56 9.69
CA GLU A 316 -0.15 -25.13 8.90
C GLU A 316 -0.55 -25.32 7.44
N PRO A 317 0.40 -25.36 6.49
CA PRO A 317 0.09 -25.51 5.08
C PRO A 317 -0.68 -26.81 4.82
N LYS A 318 -1.74 -26.72 4.03
CA LYS A 318 -2.52 -27.91 3.61
C LYS A 318 -1.67 -28.91 2.82
N ASP A 319 -0.78 -28.38 1.98
CA ASP A 319 0.25 -29.15 1.26
C ASP A 319 1.62 -28.47 1.49
N PRO A 320 2.45 -29.00 2.41
CA PRO A 320 3.77 -28.45 2.68
C PRO A 320 4.72 -28.49 1.46
N THR A 321 4.52 -29.45 0.54
CA THR A 321 5.39 -29.62 -0.63
C THR A 321 5.14 -28.50 -1.64
N GLU A 322 3.88 -28.21 -1.94
CA GLU A 322 3.50 -27.10 -2.81
C GLU A 322 3.79 -25.74 -2.17
N TRP A 323 3.62 -25.62 -0.84
CA TRP A 323 3.92 -24.39 -0.11
C TRP A 323 5.39 -23.97 -0.23
N VAL A 324 6.33 -24.93 -0.08
CA VAL A 324 7.78 -24.68 -0.24
C VAL A 324 8.14 -24.33 -1.69
N ARG A 325 7.35 -24.77 -2.68
CA ARG A 325 7.50 -24.41 -4.09
C ARG A 325 6.90 -23.04 -4.44
N GLY A 326 6.29 -22.35 -3.49
CA GLY A 326 5.62 -21.07 -3.72
C GLY A 326 4.21 -21.18 -4.30
N ASN A 327 3.60 -22.38 -4.26
CA ASN A 327 2.20 -22.57 -4.62
C ASN A 327 1.34 -22.59 -3.35
N TRP A 328 0.76 -21.44 -3.02
CA TRP A 328 -0.08 -21.24 -1.83
C TRP A 328 -1.57 -21.46 -2.09
N SER A 329 -1.95 -21.95 -3.29
CA SER A 329 -3.36 -22.14 -3.67
C SER A 329 -4.11 -23.15 -2.79
N GLY A 330 -3.41 -24.04 -2.08
CA GLY A 330 -3.99 -24.96 -1.11
C GLY A 330 -4.35 -24.34 0.23
N GLY A 331 -3.83 -23.14 0.53
CA GLY A 331 -4.02 -22.46 1.82
C GLY A 331 -3.45 -23.22 3.01
N CYS A 332 -3.95 -22.85 4.19
CA CYS A 332 -3.59 -23.41 5.46
C CYS A 332 -4.79 -24.10 6.11
N VAL A 333 -4.51 -25.04 7.01
CA VAL A 333 -5.50 -25.76 7.82
C VAL A 333 -5.12 -25.65 9.29
N ARG A 334 -6.09 -25.88 10.17
CA ARG A 334 -5.83 -25.93 11.62
C ARG A 334 -4.89 -27.07 11.95
N LYS A 335 -3.93 -26.86 12.84
CA LYS A 335 -3.07 -27.94 13.36
C LYS A 335 -3.91 -29.01 14.08
N THR A 336 -4.95 -28.61 14.81
CA THR A 336 -5.95 -29.54 15.36
C THR A 336 -7.23 -29.48 14.50
N PRO A 337 -7.53 -30.53 13.72
CA PRO A 337 -8.55 -30.47 12.67
C PRO A 337 -10.00 -30.46 13.18
N VAL A 338 -10.25 -30.78 14.46
CA VAL A 338 -11.62 -30.90 15.00
C VAL A 338 -11.88 -29.82 16.03
N LEU A 339 -12.71 -28.84 15.66
CA LEU A 339 -13.25 -27.88 16.61
C LEU A 339 -14.48 -28.52 17.29
N ASN A 340 -14.27 -29.14 18.45
CA ASN A 340 -15.36 -29.74 19.17
C ASN A 340 -16.09 -28.67 20.00
N CYS A 341 -17.22 -28.18 19.48
CA CYS A 341 -18.08 -27.19 20.15
C CYS A 341 -18.61 -27.66 21.53
N GLN A 342 -18.52 -28.95 21.84
CA GLN A 342 -18.88 -29.50 23.17
C GLN A 342 -17.75 -29.42 24.20
N LYS A 343 -16.51 -29.19 23.76
CA LYS A 343 -15.37 -28.93 24.64
C LYS A 343 -15.27 -27.44 24.94
N GLU A 344 -14.43 -27.09 25.92
CA GLU A 344 -14.06 -25.70 26.15
C GLU A 344 -13.39 -25.15 24.89
N VAL A 345 -13.89 -24.03 24.37
CA VAL A 345 -13.39 -23.37 23.18
C VAL A 345 -12.85 -22.01 23.59
N LYS A 346 -11.71 -21.61 23.04
CA LYS A 346 -11.09 -20.31 23.31
C LYS A 346 -10.86 -19.56 22.01
N PHE A 347 -10.77 -18.24 22.09
CA PHE A 347 -10.38 -17.42 20.95
C PHE A 347 -8.93 -16.98 21.06
N LEU A 348 -8.20 -17.09 19.96
CA LEU A 348 -6.90 -16.48 19.83
C LEU A 348 -7.02 -15.17 19.06
N LYS A 349 -6.45 -14.11 19.64
CA LYS A 349 -6.41 -12.78 19.05
C LYS A 349 -5.26 -12.69 18.06
N TYR A 350 -5.57 -12.24 16.84
CA TYR A 350 -4.61 -11.85 15.81
C TYR A 350 -4.78 -10.36 15.56
N SER A 351 -3.68 -9.63 15.57
CA SER A 351 -3.67 -8.18 15.47
C SER A 351 -3.02 -7.71 14.18
N GLY A 352 -3.39 -6.50 13.78
CA GLY A 352 -2.73 -5.81 12.68
C GLY A 352 -2.99 -6.44 11.33
N ILE A 353 -4.18 -6.99 11.09
CA ILE A 353 -4.53 -7.62 9.82
C ILE A 353 -5.61 -6.84 9.05
N LYS A 354 -5.65 -7.02 7.73
CA LYS A 354 -6.84 -6.79 6.92
C LYS A 354 -7.85 -7.89 7.27
N LEU A 355 -9.02 -7.51 7.77
CA LEU A 355 -10.07 -8.49 8.12
C LEU A 355 -10.44 -9.35 6.91
N PRO A 356 -10.74 -10.65 7.09
CA PRO A 356 -11.06 -11.57 6.01
C PRO A 356 -12.25 -11.12 5.14
N ASP A 357 -12.46 -11.80 4.02
CA ASP A 357 -13.65 -11.61 3.18
C ASP A 357 -14.95 -11.70 4.00
N THR A 358 -15.81 -10.68 3.89
CA THR A 358 -17.06 -10.55 4.66
C THR A 358 -18.32 -11.00 3.91
N ARG A 359 -18.22 -11.62 2.71
CA ARG A 359 -19.40 -12.09 1.97
C ARG A 359 -20.22 -13.13 2.73
N PHE A 360 -19.56 -13.94 3.55
CA PHE A 360 -20.15 -14.97 4.40
C PHE A 360 -20.08 -14.60 5.89
N SER A 361 -20.24 -13.31 6.20
CA SER A 361 -20.27 -12.82 7.58
C SER A 361 -21.67 -12.36 7.98
N TRP A 362 -21.92 -12.34 9.29
CA TRP A 362 -23.00 -11.58 9.89
C TRP A 362 -22.44 -10.33 10.57
N TYR A 363 -23.20 -9.24 10.57
CA TYR A 363 -22.83 -8.03 11.30
C TYR A 363 -23.99 -7.50 12.12
N GLY A 364 -23.68 -6.98 13.31
CA GLY A 364 -24.65 -6.38 14.22
C GLY A 364 -24.17 -5.02 14.69
N ARG A 365 -25.06 -4.01 14.62
CA ARG A 365 -24.80 -2.66 15.13
C ARG A 365 -25.21 -2.53 16.60
N GLY A 366 -24.47 -1.75 17.36
CA GLY A 366 -24.68 -1.60 18.81
C GLY A 366 -24.37 -2.86 19.62
N VAL A 367 -23.50 -3.73 19.12
CA VAL A 367 -23.10 -4.99 19.76
C VAL A 367 -21.68 -4.86 20.29
N THR A 368 -21.53 -4.91 21.62
CA THR A 368 -20.24 -4.86 22.30
C THR A 368 -19.33 -6.03 21.88
N LEU A 369 -18.02 -5.88 22.05
CA LEU A 369 -17.07 -6.96 21.75
C LEU A 369 -17.32 -8.23 22.59
N ASN A 370 -17.67 -8.08 23.87
CA ASN A 370 -17.98 -9.22 24.75
C ASN A 370 -19.26 -9.94 24.31
N SER A 371 -20.30 -9.17 23.93
CA SER A 371 -21.51 -9.76 23.37
C SER A 371 -21.25 -10.45 22.02
N CYS A 372 -20.36 -9.90 21.20
CA CYS A 372 -19.92 -10.50 19.94
C CYS A 372 -19.23 -11.85 20.17
N GLU A 373 -18.36 -11.92 21.18
CA GLU A 373 -17.72 -13.17 21.63
C GLU A 373 -18.76 -14.20 22.06
N GLU A 374 -19.72 -13.82 22.93
CA GLU A 374 -20.78 -14.72 23.38
C GLU A 374 -21.64 -15.27 22.23
N LEU A 375 -21.98 -14.43 21.25
CA LEU A 375 -22.72 -14.84 20.07
C LEU A 375 -21.95 -15.89 19.26
N CYS A 376 -20.63 -15.68 19.07
CA CYS A 376 -19.78 -16.63 18.37
C CYS A 376 -19.54 -17.93 19.17
N LEU A 377 -19.45 -17.85 20.50
CA LEU A 377 -19.32 -19.03 21.36
C LEU A 377 -20.53 -19.95 21.23
N ARG A 378 -21.73 -19.40 21.35
CA ARG A 378 -22.99 -20.14 21.31
C ARG A 378 -23.28 -20.74 19.94
N ASN A 379 -22.72 -20.18 18.87
CA ASN A 379 -22.88 -20.69 17.52
C ASN A 379 -21.69 -21.59 17.14
N CYS A 380 -21.93 -22.91 17.03
CA CYS A 380 -20.88 -23.87 16.70
C CYS A 380 -20.28 -23.67 15.29
N SER A 381 -21.02 -23.07 14.36
CA SER A 381 -20.52 -22.77 13.02
C SER A 381 -19.72 -21.47 12.94
N CYS A 382 -19.77 -20.62 13.97
CA CYS A 382 -18.95 -19.40 14.00
C CYS A 382 -17.48 -19.77 14.15
N VAL A 383 -16.62 -19.24 13.28
CA VAL A 383 -15.18 -19.52 13.28
C VAL A 383 -14.34 -18.36 13.79
N ALA A 384 -14.87 -17.13 13.72
CA ALA A 384 -14.17 -15.94 14.20
C ALA A 384 -15.13 -14.77 14.42
N TYR A 385 -14.68 -13.80 15.22
CA TYR A 385 -15.35 -12.50 15.36
C TYR A 385 -14.35 -11.35 15.39
N ALA A 386 -14.83 -10.14 15.11
CA ALA A 386 -14.04 -8.91 15.17
C ALA A 386 -14.92 -7.71 15.49
N LYS A 387 -14.27 -6.63 15.93
CA LYS A 387 -14.89 -5.31 15.97
C LYS A 387 -14.77 -4.66 14.58
N LEU A 388 -15.87 -4.11 14.08
CA LEU A 388 -15.87 -3.41 12.79
C LEU A 388 -15.27 -1.99 12.92
N ASP A 389 -15.83 -1.15 13.80
CA ASP A 389 -15.39 0.24 13.98
C ASP A 389 -14.20 0.37 14.95
N THR A 390 -13.09 0.84 14.40
CA THR A 390 -11.83 1.04 15.14
C THR A 390 -11.75 2.39 15.83
N THR A 391 -12.57 3.37 15.44
CA THR A 391 -12.55 4.72 16.00
C THR A 391 -13.09 4.78 17.44
N GLY A 392 -13.80 3.73 17.85
CA GLY A 392 -14.45 3.67 19.16
C GLY A 392 -15.80 4.39 19.20
N THR A 393 -16.24 4.99 18.09
CA THR A 393 -17.52 5.70 18.03
C THR A 393 -18.72 4.76 18.02
N ASN A 394 -18.60 3.60 17.38
CA ASN A 394 -19.66 2.61 17.31
C ASN A 394 -19.21 1.27 17.92
N GLU A 395 -20.18 0.57 18.50
CA GLU A 395 -20.03 -0.82 18.93
C GLU A 395 -20.62 -1.72 17.85
N ASP A 396 -19.79 -2.20 16.94
CA ASP A 396 -20.25 -3.03 15.83
C ASP A 396 -19.50 -4.37 15.83
N CYS A 397 -20.24 -5.45 15.66
CA CYS A 397 -19.77 -6.84 15.69
C CYS A 397 -19.78 -7.45 14.30
N LEU A 398 -18.72 -8.18 13.95
CA LEU A 398 -18.64 -9.06 12.78
C LEU A 398 -18.42 -10.50 13.22
N LEU A 399 -19.16 -11.43 12.63
CA LEU A 399 -19.02 -12.88 12.83
C LEU A 399 -18.78 -13.57 11.48
N TRP A 400 -17.84 -14.51 11.42
CA TRP A 400 -17.57 -15.34 10.24
C TRP A 400 -18.02 -16.78 10.47
N PHE A 401 -18.52 -17.42 9.41
CA PHE A 401 -19.04 -18.80 9.44
C PHE A 401 -18.40 -19.75 8.42
N ASP A 402 -17.41 -19.25 7.67
CA ASP A 402 -16.71 -20.00 6.62
C ASP A 402 -15.19 -19.80 6.78
N GLU A 403 -14.40 -20.46 5.92
CA GLU A 403 -12.94 -20.28 5.87
C GLU A 403 -12.57 -18.79 5.75
N LEU A 404 -11.52 -18.40 6.48
CA LEU A 404 -11.09 -17.01 6.52
C LEU A 404 -10.14 -16.73 5.37
N MET A 405 -10.63 -15.97 4.39
CA MET A 405 -9.95 -15.73 3.11
C MET A 405 -9.44 -14.29 3.00
N ASP A 406 -8.41 -14.10 2.16
CA ASP A 406 -7.89 -12.78 1.78
C ASP A 406 -7.40 -11.93 2.98
N ILE A 407 -6.60 -12.57 3.84
CA ILE A 407 -5.98 -11.93 5.00
C ILE A 407 -4.59 -11.38 4.63
N ARG A 408 -4.32 -10.17 5.09
CA ARG A 408 -3.06 -9.47 4.85
C ARG A 408 -2.55 -8.84 6.14
N GLU A 409 -1.24 -8.81 6.33
CA GLU A 409 -0.59 -8.10 7.43
C GLU A 409 -0.50 -6.59 7.12
N PHE A 410 -0.91 -5.77 8.08
CA PHE A 410 -0.93 -4.30 8.05
C PHE A 410 -0.25 -3.64 9.25
N GLY A 411 0.35 -4.43 10.15
CA GLY A 411 1.02 -3.91 11.34
C GLY A 411 0.10 -3.04 12.19
N SER A 412 0.60 -1.88 12.65
CA SER A 412 -0.14 -0.98 13.55
C SER A 412 -1.43 -0.41 12.96
N SER A 413 -1.57 -0.38 11.64
CA SER A 413 -2.78 0.13 10.99
C SER A 413 -3.89 -0.91 10.91
N GLY A 414 -3.56 -2.20 10.99
CA GLY A 414 -4.50 -3.31 10.84
C GLY A 414 -5.48 -3.47 12.01
N GLN A 415 -6.43 -4.39 11.85
CA GLN A 415 -7.49 -4.68 12.82
C GLN A 415 -7.22 -5.97 13.58
N ASP A 416 -7.92 -6.11 14.71
CA ASP A 416 -7.93 -7.30 15.53
C ASP A 416 -9.06 -8.26 15.10
N ILE A 417 -8.74 -9.54 14.97
CA ILE A 417 -9.70 -10.64 14.81
C ILE A 417 -9.46 -11.70 15.89
N TYR A 418 -10.54 -12.34 16.33
CA TYR A 418 -10.54 -13.38 17.34
C TYR A 418 -11.01 -14.67 16.68
N ILE A 419 -10.07 -15.59 16.43
CA ILE A 419 -10.36 -16.84 15.73
C ILE A 419 -10.56 -17.95 16.77
N LYS A 420 -11.66 -18.68 16.62
CA LYS A 420 -12.09 -19.77 17.51
C LYS A 420 -11.10 -20.94 17.39
N LEU A 421 -10.58 -21.46 18.49
CA LEU A 421 -9.64 -22.60 18.58
C LEU A 421 -10.09 -23.58 19.67
N ASP A 422 -9.67 -24.85 19.59
CA ASP A 422 -9.88 -25.81 20.68
C ASP A 422 -9.04 -25.39 21.92
N SER A 423 -9.56 -25.58 23.15
CA SER A 423 -8.84 -25.18 24.37
C SER A 423 -7.46 -25.82 24.51
N SER A 424 -7.28 -27.03 23.96
CA SER A 424 -5.98 -27.72 23.94
C SER A 424 -4.89 -26.96 23.17
N GLU A 425 -5.26 -26.09 22.21
CA GLU A 425 -4.31 -25.32 21.40
C GLU A 425 -3.82 -24.03 22.08
N THR A 426 -4.60 -23.52 23.04
CA THR A 426 -4.31 -22.28 23.78
C THR A 426 -3.43 -22.54 25.00
N GLU A 427 -3.40 -23.76 25.54
CA GLU A 427 -2.56 -24.14 26.69
C GLU A 427 -1.07 -24.27 26.36
N ILE A 428 -0.70 -24.29 25.07
CA ILE A 428 0.72 -24.31 24.66
C ILE A 428 1.31 -22.88 24.64
N SER A 429 0.49 -21.84 24.79
CA SER A 429 0.90 -20.43 24.73
C SER A 429 0.70 -19.64 26.03
N THR A 430 0.38 -20.29 27.15
CA THR A 430 0.56 -19.67 28.48
C THR A 430 1.93 -20.07 29.03
N GLY A 431 2.96 -19.54 28.40
CA GLY A 431 4.26 -19.44 29.01
C GLY A 431 4.16 -18.57 30.26
N ASN A 432 3.87 -19.19 31.41
CA ASN A 432 4.24 -18.70 32.73
C ASN A 432 5.78 -18.61 32.81
N SER A 433 6.39 -17.75 32.00
CA SER A 433 7.84 -17.57 31.94
C SER A 433 8.39 -16.92 33.21
N SER A 434 7.54 -16.36 34.07
CA SER A 434 7.95 -15.67 35.29
C SER A 434 8.05 -16.57 36.53
N LYS A 435 7.41 -17.76 36.58
CA LYS A 435 7.40 -18.61 37.80
C LYS A 435 8.36 -19.80 37.79
N GLU A 436 8.77 -20.30 36.62
CA GLU A 436 9.79 -21.37 36.52
C GLU A 436 11.24 -20.84 36.60
N ILE A 437 11.49 -19.59 36.21
CA ILE A 437 12.81 -18.94 36.34
C ILE A 437 13.16 -18.70 37.82
N LEU A 438 12.17 -18.43 38.68
CA LEU A 438 12.39 -18.19 40.11
C LEU A 438 12.65 -19.46 40.95
N LYS A 439 12.19 -20.64 40.50
CA LYS A 439 12.51 -21.91 41.18
C LYS A 439 13.91 -22.41 40.85
N LYS A 440 14.41 -22.16 39.62
CA LYS A 440 15.77 -22.56 39.21
C LYS A 440 16.88 -21.63 39.75
N LEU A 441 16.54 -20.46 40.28
CA LEU A 441 17.49 -19.49 40.85
C LEU A 441 17.89 -19.73 42.32
N ARG A 442 17.25 -20.68 43.03
CA ARG A 442 17.55 -20.94 44.47
C ARG A 442 18.58 -22.05 44.74
N ILE A 443 19.06 -22.75 43.71
CA ILE A 443 20.03 -23.86 43.89
C ILE A 443 21.41 -23.53 43.28
N SER A 444 21.54 -22.52 42.41
CA SER A 444 22.81 -22.19 41.74
C SER A 444 23.65 -21.10 42.42
N LEU A 445 23.12 -20.35 43.38
CA LEU A 445 23.88 -19.31 44.09
C LEU A 445 24.97 -19.81 45.08
N PRO A 446 24.85 -20.97 45.77
CA PRO A 446 25.89 -21.41 46.70
C PRO A 446 27.13 -21.98 45.98
N LEU A 447 26.96 -22.55 44.79
CA LEU A 447 28.03 -23.24 44.05
C LEU A 447 28.99 -22.27 43.35
N ALA A 448 28.48 -21.16 42.81
CA ALA A 448 29.31 -20.15 42.14
C ALA A 448 30.18 -19.36 43.15
N ALA A 449 29.67 -19.09 44.35
CA ALA A 449 30.40 -18.40 45.42
C ALA A 449 31.57 -19.24 45.95
N LEU A 450 31.39 -20.56 46.08
CA LEU A 450 32.44 -21.48 46.51
C LEU A 450 33.56 -21.62 45.45
N SER A 451 33.21 -21.65 44.16
CA SER A 451 34.22 -21.68 43.09
C SER A 451 35.04 -20.39 42.99
N LEU A 452 34.41 -19.23 43.23
CA LEU A 452 35.09 -17.94 43.23
C LEU A 452 36.03 -17.79 44.43
N LEU A 453 35.63 -18.28 45.60
CA LEU A 453 36.49 -18.31 46.80
C LEU A 453 37.71 -19.24 46.63
N SER A 454 37.54 -20.42 46.02
CA SER A 454 38.67 -21.33 45.76
C SER A 454 39.68 -20.75 44.78
N VAL A 455 39.21 -20.03 43.75
CA VAL A 455 40.08 -19.36 42.77
C VAL A 455 40.81 -18.18 43.42
N LEU A 456 40.14 -17.41 44.29
CA LEU A 456 40.77 -16.31 45.03
C LEU A 456 41.87 -16.81 45.98
N CYS A 457 41.62 -17.91 46.70
CA CYS A 457 42.62 -18.55 47.55
C CYS A 457 43.82 -19.06 46.74
N LEU A 458 43.60 -19.62 45.54
CA LEU A 458 44.67 -20.05 44.65
C LEU A 458 45.53 -18.87 44.16
N ILE A 459 44.89 -17.75 43.80
CA ILE A 459 45.59 -16.53 43.34
C ILE A 459 46.41 -15.93 44.49
N LEU A 460 45.88 -15.89 45.71
CA LEU A 460 46.62 -15.41 46.88
C LEU A 460 47.79 -16.34 47.25
N TYR A 461 47.63 -17.66 47.13
CA TYR A 461 48.70 -18.64 47.33
C TYR A 461 49.82 -18.53 46.27
N ILE A 462 49.47 -18.31 45.00
CA ILE A 462 50.45 -18.09 43.92
C ILE A 462 51.17 -16.74 44.09
N ARG A 463 50.48 -15.69 44.55
CA ARG A 463 51.11 -14.40 44.87
C ARG A 463 52.05 -14.50 46.08
N HIS A 464 51.69 -15.30 47.09
CA HIS A 464 52.52 -15.51 48.27
C HIS A 464 53.78 -16.35 47.95
N THR A 465 53.68 -17.32 47.04
CA THR A 465 54.84 -18.10 46.57
C THR A 465 55.73 -17.32 45.61
N LYS A 466 55.17 -16.45 44.76
CA LYS A 466 55.95 -15.54 43.89
C LYS A 466 56.64 -14.39 44.64
N ASN A 467 56.07 -13.90 45.74
CA ASN A 467 56.70 -12.88 46.59
C ASN A 467 57.83 -13.44 47.48
N LYS A 468 58.01 -14.76 47.56
CA LYS A 468 59.11 -15.39 48.30
C LYS A 468 60.35 -15.69 47.44
N LYS A 469 60.28 -15.43 46.12
CA LYS A 469 61.35 -15.73 45.14
C LYS A 469 61.83 -14.52 44.32
N LYS A 470 61.59 -13.29 44.80
CA LYS A 470 62.07 -12.07 44.16
C LYS A 470 62.80 -11.15 45.16
N LYS A 471 63.77 -11.75 45.84
CA LYS A 471 64.86 -11.08 46.55
C LYS A 471 66.15 -11.72 46.06
N GLU A 472 66.55 -11.37 44.84
CA GLU A 472 67.92 -11.43 44.31
C GLU A 472 67.86 -11.00 42.82
N GLU A 473 68.61 -9.92 42.55
CA GLU A 473 69.21 -9.50 41.27
C GLU A 473 68.25 -8.96 40.18
N GLU A 474 68.11 -7.64 39.98
CA GLU A 474 69.08 -6.68 39.40
C GLU A 474 69.72 -7.15 38.09
N ASN A 475 69.21 -6.70 36.94
CA ASN A 475 69.73 -5.49 36.29
C ASN A 475 69.07 -5.24 34.93
N GLN A 476 68.88 -3.95 34.65
CA GLN A 476 68.53 -3.40 33.34
C GLN A 476 69.70 -3.64 32.36
N ASN A 477 69.43 -3.96 31.10
CA ASN A 477 69.68 -3.01 30.00
C ASN A 477 69.31 -3.53 28.60
N GLN A 478 68.58 -2.65 27.90
CA GLN A 478 68.92 -2.15 26.56
C GLN A 478 68.43 -2.91 25.31
N GLN A 479 67.40 -2.32 24.70
CA GLN A 479 67.26 -1.94 23.28
C GLN A 479 67.89 -2.86 22.21
N ARG A 480 67.07 -3.37 21.27
CA ARG A 480 66.68 -2.74 19.97
C ARG A 480 66.53 -3.79 18.84
N PHE A 481 65.54 -3.55 17.96
CA PHE A 481 65.31 -4.07 16.59
C PHE A 481 65.10 -5.60 16.44
N SER A 482 63.86 -6.05 16.20
CA SER A 482 63.16 -6.13 14.90
C SER A 482 63.67 -7.28 14.02
N GLU A 483 62.91 -8.38 13.97
CA GLU A 483 62.41 -8.99 12.72
C GLU A 483 61.58 -10.24 13.02
N GLY A 484 60.43 -10.32 12.33
CA GLY A 484 59.84 -11.55 11.79
C GLY A 484 59.42 -12.66 12.77
N SER A 485 58.11 -12.86 12.92
CA SER A 485 57.40 -13.96 12.24
C SER A 485 55.96 -14.06 12.73
N SER A 486 55.04 -13.94 11.77
CA SER A 486 53.63 -14.25 11.92
C SER A 486 53.44 -15.72 12.30
N GLU A 487 52.61 -15.99 13.30
CA GLU A 487 52.03 -17.32 13.48
C GLU A 487 50.62 -17.32 12.87
N MET A 488 50.53 -18.07 11.77
CA MET A 488 49.44 -18.17 10.81
C MET A 488 48.39 -19.17 11.32
N LEU A 489 47.14 -18.74 11.49
CA LEU A 489 46.01 -19.62 11.82
C LEU A 489 45.23 -19.97 10.53
N TYR A 490 45.34 -21.24 10.13
CA TYR A 490 44.83 -21.80 8.87
C TYR A 490 43.29 -21.81 8.80
N ILE A 491 42.72 -21.14 7.79
CA ILE A 491 41.36 -21.42 7.29
C ILE A 491 41.48 -22.38 6.11
N ASN A 492 40.76 -23.50 6.16
CA ASN A 492 40.79 -24.56 5.18
C ASN A 492 40.61 -24.05 3.73
N LYS A 493 41.60 -24.39 2.90
CA LYS A 493 41.63 -24.22 1.45
C LYS A 493 40.46 -24.95 0.78
N SER A 494 39.61 -24.20 0.08
CA SER A 494 39.04 -24.64 -1.20
C SER A 494 39.44 -23.62 -2.30
N LYS A 495 40.37 -24.05 -3.15
CA LYS A 495 40.78 -23.52 -4.47
C LYS A 495 40.20 -22.15 -4.91
N ASN A 496 40.96 -21.06 -4.75
CA ASN A 496 41.56 -20.24 -5.84
C ASN A 496 42.03 -18.87 -5.32
N ASP A 497 43.32 -18.62 -5.55
CA ASP A 497 44.07 -17.37 -5.63
C ASP A 497 44.35 -16.55 -4.35
N ASP A 498 45.62 -16.16 -4.26
CA ASP A 498 46.28 -15.30 -3.27
C ASP A 498 45.44 -14.06 -2.91
N LEU A 499 45.12 -13.95 -1.62
CA LEU A 499 44.57 -12.73 -1.03
C LEU A 499 45.29 -12.45 0.29
N ASP A 500 46.38 -11.67 0.21
CA ASP A 500 47.09 -11.13 1.37
C ASP A 500 46.29 -9.96 1.98
N LEU A 501 45.27 -10.28 2.78
CA LEU A 501 44.50 -9.30 3.54
C LEU A 501 44.95 -9.29 5.01
N PRO A 502 45.38 -8.13 5.55
CA PRO A 502 45.75 -7.99 6.95
C PRO A 502 44.61 -8.37 7.91
N LEU A 503 44.94 -9.14 8.95
CA LEU A 503 44.06 -9.45 10.07
C LEU A 503 44.36 -8.49 11.22
N PHE A 504 43.35 -7.72 11.64
CA PHE A 504 43.42 -6.85 12.81
C PHE A 504 42.94 -7.61 14.04
N ASP A 505 43.62 -7.44 15.17
CA ASP A 505 43.10 -7.93 16.45
C ASP A 505 41.93 -7.03 16.92
N PHE A 506 41.00 -7.62 17.67
CA PHE A 506 39.82 -6.90 18.14
C PHE A 506 40.19 -5.72 19.05
N ALA A 507 41.28 -5.84 19.81
CA ALA A 507 41.78 -4.78 20.68
C ALA A 507 42.18 -3.53 19.88
N THR A 508 42.88 -3.69 18.75
CA THR A 508 43.26 -2.59 17.86
C THR A 508 42.03 -1.91 17.28
N ILE A 509 41.00 -2.67 16.90
CA ILE A 509 39.75 -2.09 16.38
C ILE A 509 38.99 -1.32 17.46
N LEU A 510 38.91 -1.85 18.69
CA LEU A 510 38.28 -1.14 19.79
C LEU A 510 39.06 0.13 20.14
N GLU A 511 40.40 0.09 20.17
CA GLU A 511 41.22 1.27 20.40
C GLU A 511 41.00 2.32 19.29
N ALA A 512 41.02 1.89 18.03
CA ALA A 512 40.85 2.78 16.87
C ALA A 512 39.46 3.44 16.79
N THR A 513 38.42 2.75 17.26
CA THR A 513 37.02 3.23 17.18
C THR A 513 36.51 3.85 18.49
N ASN A 514 37.37 3.99 19.50
CA ASN A 514 37.00 4.40 20.86
C ASN A 514 35.89 3.50 21.44
N ASN A 515 36.17 2.19 21.49
CA ASN A 515 35.29 1.13 21.96
C ASN A 515 33.95 1.05 21.21
N LEU A 516 33.98 1.27 19.88
CA LEU A 516 32.80 1.31 19.00
C LEU A 516 31.73 2.31 19.50
N SER A 517 32.20 3.48 19.96
CA SER A 517 31.33 4.53 20.48
C SER A 517 30.29 4.97 19.45
N LEU A 518 29.06 5.23 19.91
CA LEU A 518 27.99 5.79 19.08
C LEU A 518 28.36 7.16 18.49
N SER A 519 29.23 7.92 19.15
CA SER A 519 29.75 9.20 18.64
C SER A 519 30.55 9.05 17.34
N ASN A 520 31.06 7.85 17.07
CA ASN A 520 31.86 7.52 15.90
C ASN A 520 31.04 6.75 14.85
N LYS A 521 29.74 6.57 15.04
CA LYS A 521 28.91 5.83 14.08
C LYS A 521 28.68 6.66 12.81
N LEU A 522 29.05 6.09 11.66
CA LEU A 522 28.86 6.69 10.34
C LEU A 522 27.48 6.37 9.76
N GLY A 523 26.92 5.20 10.08
CA GLY A 523 25.61 4.75 9.59
C GLY A 523 25.28 3.32 10.06
N GLU A 524 24.05 2.87 9.81
CA GLU A 524 23.62 1.48 10.05
C GLU A 524 22.56 1.09 9.02
N GLY A 525 22.71 -0.12 8.45
CA GLY A 525 21.73 -0.73 7.55
C GLY A 525 21.54 -2.21 7.89
N GLY A 526 20.88 -2.97 7.00
CA GLY A 526 20.55 -4.38 7.23
C GLY A 526 21.76 -5.31 7.51
N PHE A 527 22.98 -4.85 7.18
CA PHE A 527 24.23 -5.60 7.37
C PHE A 527 25.01 -5.20 8.63
N GLY A 528 24.44 -4.32 9.46
CA GLY A 528 25.02 -3.87 10.73
C GLY A 528 25.61 -2.45 10.68
N PRO A 529 26.07 -1.94 11.84
CA PRO A 529 26.58 -0.58 11.97
C PRO A 529 28.00 -0.41 11.43
N VAL A 530 28.29 0.80 10.94
CA VAL A 530 29.61 1.25 10.46
C VAL A 530 30.12 2.37 11.36
N TYR A 531 31.37 2.26 11.81
CA TYR A 531 32.02 3.22 12.70
C TYR A 531 33.27 3.82 12.05
N LYS A 532 33.51 5.11 12.29
CA LYS A 532 34.77 5.79 12.01
C LYS A 532 35.79 5.42 13.07
N GLY A 533 37.04 5.20 12.65
CA GLY A 533 38.17 5.02 13.55
C GLY A 533 39.46 5.59 12.98
N ALA A 534 40.49 5.61 13.81
CA ALA A 534 41.85 5.96 13.40
C ALA A 534 42.84 4.93 13.95
N LEU A 535 43.65 4.34 13.07
CA LEU A 535 44.74 3.43 13.47
C LEU A 535 45.88 4.22 14.14
N LYS A 536 46.80 3.51 14.81
CA LYS A 536 47.92 4.12 15.58
C LYS A 536 48.87 4.96 14.75
N ASP A 537 48.94 4.68 13.45
CA ASP A 537 49.71 5.43 12.45
C ASP A 537 48.97 6.67 11.93
N GLY A 538 47.74 6.93 12.41
CA GLY A 538 46.90 8.05 12.00
C GLY A 538 46.02 7.78 10.78
N GLN A 539 46.03 6.55 10.23
CA GLN A 539 45.17 6.22 9.10
C GLN A 539 43.69 6.18 9.52
N GLU A 540 42.85 7.00 8.88
CA GLU A 540 41.40 6.98 9.09
C GLU A 540 40.78 5.75 8.40
N ILE A 541 39.93 5.04 9.14
CA ILE A 541 39.29 3.79 8.72
C ILE A 541 37.78 3.82 8.96
N ALA A 542 37.05 3.03 8.18
CA ALA A 542 35.65 2.71 8.42
C ALA A 542 35.50 1.22 8.78
N VAL A 543 34.95 0.94 9.96
CA VAL A 543 34.80 -0.40 10.52
C VAL A 543 33.33 -0.80 10.45
N LYS A 544 33.01 -1.77 9.60
CA LYS A 544 31.66 -2.36 9.49
C LYS A 544 31.58 -3.59 10.38
N ARG A 545 30.72 -3.55 11.39
CA ARG A 545 30.47 -4.67 12.31
C ARG A 545 29.27 -5.46 11.82
N LEU A 546 29.47 -6.75 11.53
CA LEU A 546 28.40 -7.61 11.05
C LEU A 546 27.47 -8.05 12.19
N SER A 547 26.17 -8.20 11.89
CA SER A 547 25.16 -8.58 12.88
C SER A 547 25.41 -10.00 13.42
N ARG A 548 25.23 -10.18 14.74
CA ARG A 548 25.35 -11.49 15.42
C ARG A 548 24.18 -12.44 15.16
N TYR A 549 23.03 -11.93 14.71
CA TYR A 549 21.77 -12.69 14.63
C TYR A 549 21.33 -13.09 13.20
N SER A 550 22.13 -12.78 12.17
CA SER A 550 21.83 -13.23 10.81
C SER A 550 22.53 -14.55 10.50
N ALA A 551 21.78 -15.59 10.12
CA ALA A 551 22.35 -16.81 9.54
C ALA A 551 23.19 -16.51 8.29
N GLN A 552 22.89 -15.37 7.63
CA GLN A 552 23.56 -14.82 6.45
C GLN A 552 24.96 -14.24 6.74
N GLY A 553 25.25 -13.77 7.97
CA GLY A 553 26.45 -12.97 8.26
C GLY A 553 27.78 -13.72 8.11
N THR A 554 27.79 -15.05 8.12
CA THR A 554 29.02 -15.84 7.91
C THR A 554 29.31 -16.08 6.44
N ASP A 555 28.28 -16.27 5.62
CA ASP A 555 28.42 -16.46 4.17
C ASP A 555 28.59 -15.12 3.46
N GLU A 556 27.96 -14.04 3.97
CA GLU A 556 28.23 -12.66 3.55
C GLU A 556 29.65 -12.23 3.88
N PHE A 557 30.15 -12.52 5.08
CA PHE A 557 31.54 -12.24 5.42
C PHE A 557 32.52 -12.93 4.45
N LYS A 558 32.28 -14.22 4.15
CA LYS A 558 33.11 -14.96 3.19
C LYS A 558 33.01 -14.38 1.78
N ASN A 559 31.80 -14.03 1.32
CA ASN A 559 31.61 -13.44 0.01
C ASN A 559 32.26 -12.06 -0.09
N GLU A 560 32.09 -11.19 0.90
CA GLU A 560 32.64 -9.83 0.92
C GLU A 560 34.18 -9.87 0.98
N VAL A 561 34.77 -10.76 1.79
CA VAL A 561 36.23 -10.97 1.83
C VAL A 561 36.77 -11.59 0.54
N ILE A 562 36.12 -12.59 -0.06
CA ILE A 562 36.63 -13.25 -1.27
C ILE A 562 36.46 -12.37 -2.52
N PHE A 563 35.35 -11.64 -2.65
CA PHE A 563 35.06 -10.85 -3.85
C PHE A 563 35.66 -9.45 -3.82
N ILE A 564 35.58 -8.69 -2.71
CA ILE A 564 36.09 -7.31 -2.68
C ILE A 564 37.62 -7.28 -2.69
N ALA A 565 38.25 -8.27 -2.05
CA ALA A 565 39.71 -8.40 -2.08
C ALA A 565 40.28 -8.58 -3.49
N LYS A 566 39.52 -9.21 -4.39
CA LYS A 566 39.90 -9.40 -5.81
C LYS A 566 39.52 -8.21 -6.70
N LEU A 567 38.74 -7.25 -6.20
CA LEU A 567 38.19 -6.11 -6.94
C LEU A 567 38.82 -4.80 -6.45
N GLN A 568 40.09 -4.56 -6.78
CA GLN A 568 40.71 -3.24 -6.60
C GLN A 568 40.44 -2.37 -7.82
N HIS A 569 39.51 -1.41 -7.69
CA HIS A 569 39.19 -0.44 -8.74
C HIS A 569 39.18 0.97 -8.17
N ARG A 570 39.61 1.97 -8.95
CA ARG A 570 39.69 3.39 -8.54
C ARG A 570 38.36 4.01 -8.05
N ASN A 571 37.24 3.39 -8.38
CA ASN A 571 35.89 3.84 -7.99
C ASN A 571 35.25 2.92 -6.93
N LEU A 572 36.03 2.02 -6.32
CA LEU A 572 35.57 1.18 -5.22
C LEU A 572 36.46 1.42 -4.00
N VAL A 573 35.85 1.76 -2.86
CA VAL A 573 36.50 1.85 -1.55
C VAL A 573 37.21 0.55 -1.23
N LYS A 574 38.49 0.72 -0.92
CA LYS A 574 39.42 -0.36 -0.69
C LYS A 574 39.18 -1.02 0.67
N LEU A 575 39.10 -2.35 0.65
CA LEU A 575 39.18 -3.17 1.86
C LEU A 575 40.63 -3.23 2.32
N LEU A 576 40.88 -2.79 3.56
CA LEU A 576 42.21 -2.73 4.18
C LEU A 576 42.52 -3.98 5.02
N GLY A 577 41.49 -4.66 5.53
CA GLY A 577 41.64 -5.87 6.33
C GLY A 577 40.34 -6.33 6.97
N CYS A 578 40.44 -7.34 7.83
CA CYS A 578 39.30 -7.82 8.61
C CYS A 578 39.70 -8.21 10.03
N CYS A 579 38.72 -8.28 10.92
CA CYS A 579 38.89 -8.77 12.29
C CYS A 579 37.90 -9.92 12.52
N ILE A 580 38.41 -11.06 13.01
CA ILE A 580 37.62 -12.26 13.30
C ILE A 580 38.00 -12.71 14.72
N GLN A 581 37.10 -12.52 15.69
CA GLN A 581 37.30 -13.01 17.05
C GLN A 581 36.00 -13.57 17.62
N ALA A 582 35.94 -14.91 17.75
CA ALA A 582 34.74 -15.65 18.14
C ALA A 582 33.52 -15.30 17.25
N GLU A 583 32.48 -14.66 17.81
CA GLU A 583 31.28 -14.23 17.08
C GLU A 583 31.40 -12.81 16.50
N GLU A 584 32.48 -12.09 16.77
CA GLU A 584 32.73 -10.76 16.22
C GLU A 584 33.42 -10.86 14.86
N LYS A 585 32.72 -10.44 13.81
CA LYS A 585 33.25 -10.32 12.44
C LYS A 585 33.14 -8.87 11.98
N MET A 586 34.27 -8.28 11.63
CA MET A 586 34.34 -6.89 11.19
C MET A 586 35.18 -6.75 9.94
N LEU A 587 34.76 -5.83 9.06
CA LEU A 587 35.48 -5.45 7.85
C LEU A 587 36.03 -4.03 8.02
N VAL A 588 37.28 -3.82 7.61
CA VAL A 588 38.00 -2.56 7.76
C VAL A 588 38.25 -1.97 6.38
N TYR A 589 37.63 -0.83 6.11
CA TYR A 589 37.73 -0.09 4.85
C TYR A 589 38.52 1.20 5.04
N GLU A 590 39.03 1.77 3.95
CA GLU A 590 39.49 3.16 3.95
C GLU A 590 38.32 4.11 4.23
N TYR A 591 38.58 5.17 4.99
CA TYR A 591 37.56 6.18 5.27
C TYR A 591 37.40 7.15 4.10
N MET A 592 36.15 7.37 3.67
CA MET A 592 35.80 8.34 2.64
C MET A 592 35.22 9.61 3.27
N PRO A 593 35.91 10.77 3.19
CA PRO A 593 35.54 11.97 3.93
C PRO A 593 34.31 12.71 3.37
N ASN A 594 33.88 12.40 2.14
CA ASN A 594 32.87 13.17 1.42
C ASN A 594 31.44 12.61 1.49
N ASN A 595 31.12 11.69 2.41
CA ASN A 595 29.83 10.96 2.47
C ASN A 595 29.56 10.10 1.21
N SER A 596 28.47 9.33 1.23
CA SER A 596 28.11 8.38 0.15
C SER A 596 27.68 9.07 -1.14
N LEU A 597 27.80 8.40 -2.28
CA LEU A 597 27.27 8.87 -3.55
C LEU A 597 25.75 9.12 -3.47
N ASP A 598 25.04 8.29 -2.71
CA ASP A 598 23.62 8.45 -2.36
C ASP A 598 23.31 9.85 -1.79
N TRP A 599 24.17 10.36 -0.90
CA TRP A 599 24.03 11.71 -0.33
C TRP A 599 24.09 12.81 -1.41
N PHE A 600 24.98 12.67 -2.40
CA PHE A 600 25.11 13.64 -3.49
C PHE A 600 23.99 13.52 -4.53
N LEU A 601 23.49 12.30 -4.77
CA LEU A 601 22.43 12.05 -5.75
C LEU A 601 21.05 12.44 -5.24
N PHE A 602 20.79 12.29 -3.92
CA PHE A 602 19.45 12.43 -3.36
C PHE A 602 19.31 13.51 -2.26
N GLY A 603 20.41 14.12 -1.80
CA GLY A 603 20.39 15.22 -0.83
C GLY A 603 19.81 14.85 0.56
N TRP A 604 19.59 15.85 1.42
CA TRP A 604 19.14 15.70 2.83
C TRP A 604 17.78 14.99 3.00
N PHE A 605 17.02 14.76 1.93
CA PHE A 605 15.68 14.16 2.01
C PHE A 605 15.67 12.65 2.28
N SER A 606 16.81 11.95 2.30
CA SER A 606 16.85 10.48 2.50
C SER A 606 16.91 10.00 3.96
N LEU A 607 17.01 10.90 4.96
CA LEU A 607 17.08 10.49 6.38
C LEU A 607 15.76 9.93 6.97
N LEU A 608 14.70 9.81 6.17
CA LEU A 608 13.44 9.16 6.55
C LEU A 608 13.04 7.96 5.67
N SER A 609 13.92 7.48 4.79
CA SER A 609 13.65 6.29 3.97
C SER A 609 14.85 5.34 3.98
N THR A 610 14.95 4.48 5.01
CA THR A 610 15.82 3.31 4.93
C THR A 610 15.00 2.11 4.43
N LEU A 611 14.91 1.97 3.12
CA LEU A 611 14.54 0.72 2.46
C LEU A 611 15.54 0.42 1.34
N ASN A 612 16.34 -0.62 1.58
CA ASN A 612 16.91 -1.57 0.63
C ASN A 612 17.20 -1.07 -0.80
N THR A 613 18.47 -0.80 -1.09
CA THR A 613 19.05 -1.25 -2.36
C THR A 613 20.51 -1.65 -2.18
N PHE A 614 20.84 -2.86 -2.64
CA PHE A 614 22.21 -3.32 -2.86
C PHE A 614 22.89 -2.45 -3.93
N GLY A 615 24.16 -2.11 -3.73
CA GLY A 615 25.04 -1.67 -4.82
C GLY A 615 26.18 -0.77 -4.37
N TYR A 616 27.34 -1.37 -4.14
CA TYR A 616 28.68 -0.79 -4.20
C TYR A 616 28.80 0.74 -4.34
N LEU A 617 29.09 1.39 -3.21
CA LEU A 617 29.86 2.63 -3.03
C LEU A 617 29.49 3.89 -3.81
#